data_AF-A0A243SC74-F1
#
_entry.id   AF-A0A243SC74-F1
#
_cell.length_a   1.000
_cell.length_b   1.000
_cell.length_c   1.000
_cell.angle_alpha   90.00
_cell.angle_beta   90.00
_cell.angle_gamma   90.00
#
_symmetry.space_group_name_H-M   'P 1'
#
loop_
_entity.id
_entity.type
_entity.pdbx_description
1 polymer ?
#
loop_
_entity_poly.entity_id
_entity_poly.type
_entity_poly.pdbx_seq_one_letter_code
_entity_poly.pdbx_strand_id
1 'polypeptide(L)'
;MANLKLNLGEFDAIDYHLIAIHTSLEDYRLAYFINQKLPINLSKCSNEIQIKIKEGETNFSRFFYEGPENEISWDLIQNKNEVLQE
;
A
#
# COMPACT_ATOMS: atom_id res chain seq x y z
N MET A 1 42.45 0.46 -19.08
CA MET A 1 41.20 1.08 -18.61
C MET A 1 40.14 0.01 -18.56
N ALA A 2 39.64 -0.32 -17.37
CA ALA A 2 38.54 -1.28 -17.23
C ALA A 2 37.23 -0.54 -17.53
N ASN A 3 36.51 -0.98 -18.56
CA ASN A 3 35.14 -0.55 -18.79
C ASN A 3 34.25 -1.25 -17.77
N LEU A 4 33.81 -0.53 -16.74
CA LEU A 4 32.75 -1.01 -15.87
C LEU A 4 31.44 -0.89 -16.65
N LYS A 5 31.01 -1.96 -17.32
CA LYS A 5 29.65 -2.03 -17.87
C LYS A 5 28.68 -2.13 -16.70
N LEU A 6 27.89 -1.08 -16.47
CA LEU A 6 26.72 -1.12 -15.60
C LEU A 6 25.75 -2.17 -16.18
N ASN A 7 25.69 -3.34 -15.54
CA ASN A 7 24.73 -4.36 -15.87
C ASN A 7 23.40 -4.00 -15.19
N LEU A 8 22.48 -3.41 -15.95
CA LEU A 8 21.14 -3.02 -15.50
C LEU A 8 20.19 -4.23 -15.34
N GLY A 9 20.67 -5.47 -15.46
CA GLY A 9 19.84 -6.68 -15.44
C GLY A 9 19.28 -7.10 -14.08
N GLU A 10 19.64 -6.43 -12.98
CA GLU A 10 19.12 -6.71 -11.63
C GLU A 10 18.02 -5.75 -11.16
N PHE A 11 17.62 -4.75 -11.97
CA PHE A 11 16.59 -3.77 -11.59
C PHE A 11 15.14 -4.28 -11.66
N ASP A 12 14.92 -5.53 -12.09
CA ASP A 12 13.59 -6.15 -12.13
C ASP A 12 13.21 -6.84 -10.79
N ALA A 13 14.02 -6.70 -9.74
CA ALA A 13 13.65 -7.17 -8.41
C ALA A 13 12.52 -6.29 -7.87
N ILE A 14 11.32 -6.85 -7.80
CA ILE A 14 10.18 -6.24 -7.10
C ILE A 14 10.56 -6.12 -5.62
N ASP A 15 10.93 -4.93 -5.18
CA ASP A 15 11.32 -4.64 -3.80
C ASP A 15 10.11 -4.36 -2.89
N TYR A 16 9.05 -5.16 -3.07
CA TYR A 16 7.89 -5.13 -2.21
C TYR A 16 7.23 -6.51 -2.12
N HIS A 17 6.52 -6.72 -1.02
CA HIS A 17 5.65 -7.87 -0.83
C HIS A 17 4.20 -7.43 -0.86
N LEU A 18 3.37 -8.15 -1.61
CA LEU A 18 1.93 -7.92 -1.68
C LEU A 18 1.17 -9.07 -1.03
N ILE A 19 0.29 -8.74 -0.08
CA ILE A 19 -0.53 -9.71 0.64
C ILE A 19 -1.99 -9.31 0.48
N ALA A 20 -2.82 -10.20 -0.07
CA ALA A 20 -4.27 -10.00 -0.12
C ALA A 20 -4.93 -10.59 1.13
N ILE A 21 -5.65 -9.75 1.88
CA ILE A 21 -6.40 -10.18 3.08
C ILE A 21 -7.89 -10.14 2.76
N HIS A 22 -8.56 -11.30 2.86
CA HIS A 22 -10.01 -11.38 2.76
C HIS A 22 -10.61 -11.51 4.17
N THR A 23 -11.43 -10.53 4.56
CA THR A 23 -12.05 -10.47 5.89
C THR A 23 -13.36 -9.70 5.83
N SER A 24 -14.26 -9.94 6.79
CA SER A 24 -15.48 -9.16 7.00
C SER A 24 -15.26 -7.96 7.93
N LEU A 25 -14.05 -7.78 8.46
CA LEU A 25 -13.71 -6.63 9.31
C LEU A 25 -13.62 -5.36 8.49
N GLU A 26 -14.04 -4.25 9.10
CA GLU A 26 -13.75 -2.93 8.56
C GLU A 26 -12.24 -2.66 8.55
N ASP A 27 -11.79 -1.86 7.59
CA ASP A 27 -10.39 -1.52 7.35
C ASP A 27 -9.66 -0.96 8.60
N TYR A 28 -10.31 -0.07 9.35
CA TYR A 28 -9.75 0.51 10.58
C TYR A 28 -9.58 -0.53 11.70
N ARG A 29 -10.47 -1.53 11.78
CA ARG A 29 -10.33 -2.63 12.75
C ARG A 29 -9.21 -3.56 12.35
N LEU A 30 -9.07 -3.83 11.05
CA LEU A 30 -7.96 -4.62 10.53
C LEU A 30 -6.61 -3.94 10.84
N ALA A 31 -6.49 -2.63 10.57
CA ALA A 31 -5.29 -1.86 10.92
C ALA A 31 -4.98 -1.93 12.43
N TYR A 32 -6.00 -1.76 13.28
CA TYR A 32 -5.87 -1.86 14.73
C TYR A 32 -5.33 -3.22 15.18
N PHE A 33 -5.88 -4.33 14.68
CA PHE A 33 -5.40 -5.66 15.04
C PHE A 33 -4.00 -5.95 14.49
N ILE A 34 -3.65 -5.45 13.30
CA ILE A 34 -2.28 -5.57 12.77
C ILE A 34 -1.30 -4.85 13.71
N ASN A 35 -1.60 -3.62 14.12
CA ASN A 35 -0.77 -2.85 15.06
C ASN A 35 -0.62 -3.53 16.44
N GLN A 36 -1.59 -4.35 16.86
CA GLN A 36 -1.46 -5.13 18.09
C GLN A 36 -0.53 -6.34 17.95
N LYS A 37 -0.37 -6.87 16.73
CA LYS A 37 0.40 -8.09 16.46
C LYS A 37 1.81 -7.80 15.97
N LEU A 38 2.02 -6.65 15.35
CA LEU A 38 3.31 -6.21 14.82
C LEU A 38 3.72 -4.91 15.53
N PRO A 39 5.02 -4.66 15.74
CA PRO A 39 5.52 -3.43 16.36
C PRO A 39 5.49 -2.24 15.38
N ILE A 40 4.33 -1.99 14.74
CA ILE A 40 4.10 -0.92 13.77
C ILE A 40 2.88 -0.09 14.16
N ASN A 41 2.67 1.04 13.49
CA ASN A 41 1.52 1.90 13.72
C ASN A 41 0.89 2.37 12.40
N LEU A 42 0.11 1.48 11.78
CA LEU A 42 -0.75 1.82 10.64
C LEU A 42 -1.81 2.83 11.10
N SER A 43 -1.79 4.01 10.49
CA SER A 43 -2.73 5.09 10.78
C SER A 43 -3.46 5.51 9.51
N LYS A 44 -4.71 5.97 9.66
CA LYS A 44 -5.53 6.37 8.51
C LYS A 44 -4.84 7.53 7.79
N CYS A 45 -4.60 7.37 6.49
CA CYS A 45 -4.04 8.40 5.65
C CYS A 45 -5.16 9.24 5.03
N SER A 46 -5.03 10.56 5.04
CA SER A 46 -5.93 11.47 4.31
C SER A 46 -5.73 11.39 2.80
N ASN A 47 -4.56 10.92 2.36
CA ASN A 47 -4.23 10.74 0.95
C ASN A 47 -4.74 9.36 0.53
N GLU A 48 -6.06 9.26 0.35
CA GLU A 48 -6.72 8.10 -0.21
C GLU A 48 -6.27 7.88 -1.67
N ILE A 49 -6.35 6.63 -2.14
CA ILE A 49 -5.94 6.29 -3.51
C ILE A 49 -7.13 6.52 -4.42
N GLN A 50 -7.14 7.65 -5.11
CA GLN A 50 -8.17 7.98 -6.09
C GLN A 50 -7.90 7.27 -7.42
N ILE A 51 -8.93 6.61 -7.96
CA ILE A 51 -8.92 6.01 -9.29
C ILE A 51 -10.06 6.60 -10.10
N LYS A 52 -9.72 7.15 -11.28
CA LYS A 52 -10.69 7.63 -12.26
C LYS A 52 -10.83 6.60 -13.38
N ILE A 53 -12.04 6.13 -13.59
CA ILE A 53 -12.41 5.25 -14.72
C ILE A 53 -13.41 5.98 -15.63
N LYS A 54 -13.80 5.37 -16.75
CA LYS A 54 -14.72 6.00 -17.71
C LYS A 54 -16.11 6.23 -17.08
N GLU A 55 -16.49 5.35 -16.17
CA GLU A 55 -17.79 5.28 -15.51
C GLU A 55 -17.88 6.18 -14.26
N GLY A 56 -16.79 6.84 -13.86
CA GLY A 56 -16.77 7.72 -12.68
C GLY A 56 -15.46 7.65 -11.89
N GLU A 57 -15.52 8.02 -10.62
CA GLU A 57 -14.37 8.07 -9.71
C GLU A 57 -14.62 7.22 -8.45
N THR A 58 -13.56 6.67 -7.89
CA THR A 58 -13.59 5.96 -6.60
C THR A 58 -12.32 6.23 -5.80
N ASN A 59 -12.42 6.17 -4.47
CA ASN A 59 -11.31 6.40 -3.55
C ASN A 59 -11.09 5.17 -2.67
N PHE A 60 -9.90 4.60 -2.68
CA PHE A 60 -9.58 3.49 -1.78
C PHE A 60 -9.00 4.01 -0.48
N SER A 61 -9.60 3.55 0.61
CA SER A 61 -9.05 3.76 1.95
C SER A 61 -7.62 3.23 2.04
N ARG A 62 -6.76 4.02 2.70
CA ARG A 62 -5.35 3.72 2.92
C ARG A 62 -4.98 3.96 4.38
N PHE A 63 -4.32 2.98 4.98
CA PHE A 63 -3.58 3.15 6.22
C PHE A 63 -2.10 3.01 5.94
N PHE A 64 -1.30 3.89 6.51
CA PHE A 64 0.11 4.01 6.22
C PHE A 64 0.93 3.93 7.50
N TYR A 65 2.09 3.30 7.39
CA TYR A 65 3.15 3.31 8.39
C TYR A 65 4.50 3.40 7.68
N GLU A 66 5.36 4.27 8.19
CA GLU A 66 6.74 4.39 7.76
C GLU A 66 7.64 3.91 8.90
N GLY A 67 8.56 3.01 8.56
CA GLY A 67 9.53 2.46 9.49
C GLY A 67 10.57 3.50 9.91
N PRO A 68 11.35 3.21 10.96
CA PRO A 68 12.50 4.03 11.30
C PRO A 68 13.46 4.12 10.11
N GLU A 69 14.04 5.31 9.90
CA GLU A 69 15.00 5.60 8.81
C GLU A 69 14.44 5.55 7.38
N ASN A 70 13.11 5.46 7.22
CA ASN A 70 12.41 5.47 5.93
C ASN A 70 12.84 4.35 4.96
N GLU A 71 13.40 3.25 5.49
CA GLU A 71 13.84 2.11 4.68
C GLU A 71 12.67 1.17 4.32
N ILE A 72 11.62 1.17 5.13
CA ILE A 72 10.43 0.32 4.94
C ILE A 72 9.17 1.17 5.09
N SER A 73 8.22 0.94 4.22
CA SER A 73 6.87 1.48 4.34
C SER A 73 5.83 0.37 4.19
N TRP A 74 4.71 0.55 4.87
CA TRP A 74 3.61 -0.39 4.88
C TRP A 74 2.34 0.33 4.43
N ASP A 75 1.68 -0.27 3.45
CA ASP A 75 0.41 0.18 2.93
C ASP A 75 -0.66 -0.87 3.17
N LEU A 76 -1.70 -0.50 3.90
CA LEU A 76 -2.93 -1.27 3.99
C LEU A 76 -4.00 -0.54 3.16
N ILE A 77 -4.30 -1.11 2.00
CA ILE A 77 -5.22 -0.54 1.02
C ILE A 77 -6.49 -1.40 0.98
N GLN A 78 -7.64 -0.74 0.88
CA GLN A 78 -8.91 -1.42 0.69
C GLN A 78 -8.93 -2.21 -0.63
N ASN A 79 -9.38 -3.46 -0.59
CA ASN A 79 -9.37 -4.32 -1.79
C ASN A 79 -10.43 -3.95 -2.83
N LYS A 80 -11.57 -3.39 -2.41
CA LYS A 80 -12.74 -3.10 -3.26
C LYS A 80 -13.44 -1.84 -2.79
N ASN A 81 -13.85 -1.00 -3.72
CA ASN A 81 -14.75 0.10 -3.46
C ASN A 81 -15.72 0.32 -4.64
N GLU A 82 -16.81 1.04 -4.39
CA GLU A 82 -17.82 1.38 -5.38
C GLU A 82 -17.42 2.63 -6.16
N VAL A 83 -17.83 2.68 -7.43
CA VAL A 83 -17.58 3.82 -8.31
C VAL A 83 -18.76 4.78 -8.21
N LEU A 84 -18.47 6.04 -7.90
CA LEU A 84 -19.45 7.11 -7.91
C LEU A 84 -19.60 7.60 -9.35
N GLN A 85 -20.78 7.41 -9.93
CA GLN A 85 -21.14 7.91 -11.26
C GLN A 85 -21.48 9.41 -11.16
N GLU A 86 -20.93 10.22 -12.06
CA GLU A 86 -21.31 11.64 -12.24
C GLU A 86 -22.62 11.78 -13.01
#